data_AF-A0A7X8VWA9-F1
#
_entry.id   AF-A0A7X8VWA9-F1
#
_cell.length_a   1.000
_cell.length_b   1.000
_cell.length_c   1.000
_cell.angle_alpha   90.00
_cell.angle_beta   90.00
_cell.angle_gamma   90.00
#
_symmetry.space_group_name_H-M   'P 1'
#
loop_
_entity.id
_entity.type
_entity.pdbx_description
1 polymer ?
#
loop_
_entity_poly.entity_id
_entity_poly.type
_entity_poly.pdbx_seq_one_letter_code
_entity_poly.pdbx_strand_id
1 'polypeptide(L)'
;MSEHLAFIGTYAGPSYGIPVVSVDGDSGALRLLHINRGIEKPSYLHISADGQRLYTGLRSPEFAAQGGGVAAYAIQGSRLQFLNARPAFAGPPCYVKTDRAGKYLYAANYREGSAVAYALQADGSLSGEAIRLQHSGRGPHPTRQEAAHVHCTELPPAEDLLYIVDLGLDAVKVYRVPEAGTRALTPVPEA
;
A
#
# COMPACT_ATOMS: atom_id res chain seq x y z
N MET A 1 3.61 -32.70 2.38
CA MET A 1 3.14 -31.67 3.32
C MET A 1 3.59 -30.33 2.77
N SER A 2 2.66 -29.51 2.31
CA SER A 2 2.97 -28.15 1.84
C SER A 2 3.09 -27.21 3.02
N GLU A 3 4.14 -26.39 3.06
CA GLU A 3 4.31 -25.34 4.08
C GLU A 3 4.28 -23.99 3.35
N HIS A 4 3.48 -23.05 3.85
CA HIS A 4 3.36 -21.70 3.31
C HIS A 4 3.92 -20.66 4.29
N LEU A 5 4.32 -19.51 3.78
CA LEU A 5 4.73 -18.36 4.60
C LEU A 5 3.62 -17.32 4.61
N ALA A 6 3.32 -16.76 5.78
CA ALA A 6 2.43 -15.62 5.93
C ALA A 6 3.13 -14.48 6.68
N PHE A 7 3.08 -13.29 6.09
CA PHE A 7 3.57 -12.04 6.67
C PHE A 7 2.39 -11.29 7.30
N ILE A 8 2.55 -10.81 8.54
CA ILE A 8 1.45 -10.25 9.33
C ILE A 8 1.67 -8.75 9.56
N GLY A 9 0.69 -7.92 9.18
CA GLY A 9 0.72 -6.48 9.43
C GLY A 9 0.48 -6.15 10.91
N THR A 10 1.04 -5.03 11.40
CA THR A 10 0.96 -4.63 12.81
C THR A 10 0.85 -3.11 13.00
N TYR A 11 0.21 -2.67 14.09
CA TYR A 11 0.05 -1.24 14.46
C TYR A 11 0.96 -0.79 15.61
N ALA A 12 1.09 -1.56 16.69
CA ALA A 12 1.95 -1.26 17.84
C ALA A 12 2.09 -2.50 18.75
N GLY A 13 3.21 -2.58 19.50
CA GLY A 13 3.50 -3.63 20.47
C GLY A 13 5.00 -3.98 20.52
N PRO A 14 5.45 -4.90 21.40
CA PRO A 14 6.86 -5.36 21.47
C PRO A 14 7.37 -5.98 20.15
N SER A 15 6.45 -6.24 19.22
CA SER A 15 6.66 -6.65 17.84
C SER A 15 6.85 -5.45 16.90
N TYR A 16 7.86 -4.61 17.13
CA TYR A 16 8.34 -3.71 16.08
C TYR A 16 8.68 -4.53 14.84
N GLY A 17 7.89 -4.41 13.77
CA GLY A 17 8.11 -5.13 12.52
C GLY A 17 6.93 -5.93 11.97
N ILE A 18 7.25 -6.82 11.04
CA ILE A 18 6.33 -7.75 10.38
C ILE A 18 6.64 -9.18 10.86
N PRO A 19 5.81 -9.77 11.74
CA PRO A 19 5.89 -11.19 12.06
C PRO A 19 5.74 -12.04 10.79
N VAL A 20 6.53 -13.11 10.70
CA VAL A 20 6.39 -14.12 9.67
C VAL A 20 6.15 -15.47 10.33
N VAL A 21 5.08 -16.13 9.90
CA VAL A 21 4.67 -17.45 10.40
C VAL A 21 4.76 -18.46 9.27
N SER A 22 5.08 -19.71 9.59
CA SER A 22 4.77 -20.81 8.69
C SER A 22 3.35 -21.32 8.94
N VAL A 23 2.69 -21.72 7.86
CA VAL A 23 1.33 -22.27 7.83
C VAL A 23 1.44 -23.67 7.30
N ASP A 24 1.09 -24.65 8.12
CA ASP A 24 0.94 -26.03 7.67
C ASP A 24 -0.26 -26.15 6.73
N GLY A 25 -0.05 -26.61 5.50
CA GLY A 25 -1.08 -26.64 4.46
C GLY A 25 -2.19 -27.66 4.70
N ASP A 26 -1.94 -28.68 5.53
CA ASP A 26 -2.89 -29.75 5.79
C ASP A 26 -3.78 -29.44 7.02
N SER A 27 -3.19 -28.91 8.09
CA SER A 27 -3.87 -28.62 9.36
C SER A 27 -4.22 -27.14 9.58
N GLY A 28 -3.59 -26.23 8.84
CA GLY A 28 -3.68 -24.79 9.07
C GLY A 28 -2.92 -24.30 10.31
N ALA A 29 -2.13 -25.16 10.96
CA ALA A 29 -1.35 -24.78 12.14
C ALA A 29 -0.36 -23.65 11.82
N LEU A 30 -0.32 -22.63 12.68
CA LEU A 30 0.56 -21.47 12.55
C LEU A 30 1.74 -21.58 13.51
N ARG A 31 2.96 -21.38 13.00
CA ARG A 31 4.18 -21.31 13.81
C ARG A 31 4.93 -20.03 13.53
N LEU A 32 5.10 -19.18 14.56
CA LEU A 32 5.94 -17.99 14.45
C LEU A 32 7.38 -18.40 14.15
N LEU A 33 7.93 -17.90 13.04
CA LEU A 33 9.33 -18.12 12.67
C LEU A 33 10.21 -17.03 13.26
N HIS A 34 9.89 -15.76 12.97
CA HIS A 34 10.57 -14.59 13.49
C HIS A 34 9.77 -13.30 13.21
N ILE A 35 10.33 -12.16 13.58
CA ILE A 35 9.80 -10.82 13.25
C ILE A 35 10.83 -10.09 12.39
N ASN A 36 10.42 -9.58 11.23
CA ASN A 36 11.20 -8.66 10.41
C ASN A 36 11.13 -7.27 11.05
N ARG A 37 12.11 -6.96 11.91
CA ARG A 37 12.14 -5.76 12.76
C ARG A 37 12.57 -4.50 12.00
N GLY A 38 12.43 -3.34 12.65
CA GLY A 38 12.83 -2.05 12.10
C GLY A 38 11.80 -1.41 11.16
N ILE A 39 10.60 -2.00 11.06
CA ILE A 39 9.49 -1.50 10.25
C ILE A 39 8.43 -0.96 11.21
N GLU A 40 8.21 0.35 11.19
CA GLU A 40 7.28 1.00 12.12
C GLU A 40 5.89 1.13 11.49
N LYS A 41 4.87 0.56 12.18
CA LYS A 41 3.45 0.60 11.79
C LYS A 41 3.14 0.02 10.39
N PRO A 42 3.60 -1.20 10.04
CA PRO A 42 3.25 -1.85 8.79
C PRO A 42 1.81 -2.39 8.83
N SER A 43 0.82 -1.50 8.83
CA SER A 43 -0.58 -1.89 9.07
C SER A 43 -1.25 -2.59 7.89
N TYR A 44 -0.72 -2.43 6.68
CA TYR A 44 -1.22 -3.07 5.48
C TYR A 44 -0.05 -3.55 4.62
N LEU A 45 -0.14 -4.78 4.13
CA LEU A 45 0.92 -5.44 3.36
C LEU A 45 0.39 -5.81 1.98
N HIS A 46 1.23 -5.68 0.97
CA HIS A 46 0.97 -6.20 -0.37
C HIS A 46 2.17 -6.99 -0.87
N ILE A 47 1.94 -8.23 -1.31
CA ILE A 47 2.95 -9.04 -1.98
C ILE A 47 2.73 -8.90 -3.48
N SER A 48 3.80 -8.66 -4.24
CA SER A 48 3.74 -8.57 -5.71
C SER A 48 3.23 -9.86 -6.34
N ALA A 49 2.69 -9.77 -7.56
CA ALA A 49 2.11 -10.92 -8.26
C ALA A 49 3.08 -12.10 -8.48
N ASP A 50 4.39 -11.81 -8.58
CA ASP A 50 5.46 -12.82 -8.71
C ASP A 50 5.92 -13.41 -7.36
N GLY A 51 5.36 -12.92 -6.23
CA GLY A 51 5.73 -13.34 -4.88
C GLY A 51 7.12 -12.89 -4.43
N GLN A 52 7.80 -12.01 -5.17
CA GLN A 52 9.20 -11.65 -4.91
C GLN A 52 9.37 -10.35 -4.12
N ARG A 53 8.32 -9.53 -3.98
CA ARG A 53 8.37 -8.23 -3.30
C ARG A 53 7.26 -8.10 -2.28
N LEU A 54 7.54 -7.35 -1.23
CA LEU A 54 6.57 -6.91 -0.23
C LEU A 54 6.58 -5.40 -0.14
N TYR A 55 5.40 -4.81 -0.15
CA TYR A 55 5.17 -3.37 0.02
C TYR A 55 4.34 -3.11 1.26
N THR A 56 4.64 -2.02 1.95
CA THR A 56 3.89 -1.58 3.14
C THR A 56 3.99 -0.08 3.31
N GLY A 57 2.95 0.52 3.90
CA GLY A 57 3.09 1.82 4.54
C GLY A 57 4.02 1.72 5.76
N LEU A 58 4.74 2.79 6.07
CA LEU A 58 5.51 2.91 7.30
C LEU A 58 5.51 4.33 7.83
N ARG A 59 5.77 4.44 9.14
CA ARG A 59 6.32 5.66 9.72
C ARG A 59 7.84 5.60 9.59
N SER A 60 8.45 6.66 9.08
CA SER A 60 9.91 6.80 9.01
C SER A 60 10.29 8.16 9.56
N PRO A 61 11.32 8.27 10.43
CA PRO A 61 11.88 9.55 10.82
C PRO A 61 12.34 10.39 9.61
N GLU A 62 12.81 9.73 8.54
CA GLU A 62 13.22 10.39 7.29
C GLU A 62 12.06 11.15 6.63
N PHE A 63 10.83 10.62 6.74
CA PHE A 63 9.63 11.23 6.17
C PHE A 63 8.77 11.92 7.22
N ALA A 64 9.32 12.25 8.39
CA ALA A 64 8.55 12.84 9.48
C ALA A 64 7.89 14.17 9.05
N ALA A 65 8.59 14.99 8.26
CA ALA A 65 8.06 16.25 7.74
C ALA A 65 6.92 16.04 6.70
N GLN A 66 6.90 14.88 6.04
CA GLN A 66 5.91 14.48 5.06
C GLN A 66 4.84 13.54 5.65
N GLY A 67 4.92 13.20 6.95
CA GLY A 67 4.01 12.34 7.71
C GLY A 67 4.42 10.87 7.78
N GLY A 68 4.79 10.26 6.66
CA GLY A 68 5.06 8.83 6.51
C GLY A 68 5.49 8.45 5.10
N GLY A 69 5.65 7.15 4.85
CA GLY A 69 6.13 6.65 3.57
C GLY A 69 5.56 5.30 3.17
N VAL A 70 5.92 4.89 1.96
CA VAL A 70 5.78 3.52 1.46
C VAL A 70 7.16 2.92 1.30
N ALA A 71 7.36 1.69 1.76
CA ALA A 71 8.60 0.95 1.56
C ALA A 71 8.38 -0.26 0.65
N ALA A 72 9.44 -0.61 -0.07
CA ALA A 72 9.58 -1.82 -0.87
C ALA A 72 10.67 -2.72 -0.26
N TYR A 73 10.38 -4.01 -0.20
CA TYR A 73 11.28 -5.05 0.27
C TYR A 73 11.35 -6.18 -0.75
N ALA A 74 12.54 -6.76 -0.94
CA ALA A 74 12.68 -8.06 -1.58
C ALA A 74 12.42 -9.19 -0.58
N ILE A 75 11.65 -10.19 -0.99
CA ILE A 75 11.35 -11.38 -0.19
C ILE A 75 12.48 -12.39 -0.40
N GLN A 76 13.18 -12.74 0.67
CA GLN A 76 14.25 -13.75 0.70
C GLN A 76 13.86 -14.88 1.64
N GLY A 77 13.01 -15.79 1.15
CA GLY A 77 12.34 -16.79 1.97
C GLY A 77 11.44 -16.12 3.01
N SER A 78 11.76 -16.26 4.30
CA SER A 78 11.01 -15.61 5.39
C SER A 78 11.55 -14.21 5.76
N ARG A 79 12.68 -13.79 5.18
CA ARG A 79 13.34 -12.51 5.47
C ARG A 79 12.95 -11.43 4.46
N LEU A 80 12.94 -10.18 4.91
CA LEU A 80 12.72 -9.01 4.07
C LEU A 80 14.02 -8.21 3.94
N GLN A 81 14.49 -8.04 2.71
CA GLN A 81 15.59 -7.14 2.39
C GLN A 81 15.01 -5.79 1.96
N PHE A 82 15.35 -4.72 2.67
CA PHE A 82 14.93 -3.36 2.29
C PHE A 82 15.52 -2.96 0.94
N LEU A 83 14.68 -2.44 0.05
CA LEU A 83 15.11 -1.88 -1.25
C LEU A 83 15.18 -0.36 -1.14
N ASN A 84 14.04 0.29 -0.91
CA ASN A 84 13.95 1.70 -0.62
C ASN A 84 12.60 2.07 -0.01
N ALA A 85 12.45 3.34 0.33
CA ALA A 85 11.18 3.94 0.70
C ALA A 85 11.02 5.33 0.07
N ARG A 86 9.78 5.79 -0.05
CA ARG A 86 9.42 7.11 -0.60
C ARG A 86 8.30 7.74 0.22
N PRO A 87 8.20 9.08 0.28
CA PRO A 87 7.18 9.76 1.06
C PRO A 87 5.77 9.46 0.55
N ALA A 88 4.82 9.25 1.45
CA ALA A 88 3.40 9.14 1.09
C ALA A 88 2.73 10.53 0.98
N PHE A 89 3.46 11.60 1.32
CA PHE A 89 2.96 12.98 1.42
C PHE A 89 1.72 13.12 2.32
N ALA A 90 1.67 12.27 3.33
CA ALA A 90 0.61 12.04 4.30
C ALA A 90 1.16 11.17 5.45
N GLY A 91 0.35 10.86 6.46
CA GLY A 91 0.66 9.76 7.38
C GLY A 91 0.89 8.41 6.68
N PRO A 92 1.34 7.36 7.42
CA PRO A 92 1.51 6.02 6.85
C PRO A 92 0.23 5.56 6.15
N PRO A 93 0.29 5.13 4.87
CA PRO A 93 -0.87 4.69 4.13
C PRO A 93 -1.60 3.54 4.81
N CYS A 94 -2.92 3.54 4.72
CA CYS A 94 -3.79 2.49 5.24
C CYS A 94 -3.99 1.33 4.26
N TYR A 95 -3.58 1.50 3.01
CA TYR A 95 -3.68 0.52 1.94
C TYR A 95 -2.52 0.69 0.97
N VAL A 96 -2.03 -0.43 0.42
CA VAL A 96 -1.05 -0.46 -0.67
C VAL A 96 -1.38 -1.58 -1.65
N LYS A 97 -1.15 -1.36 -2.95
CA LYS A 97 -1.34 -2.35 -4.01
C LYS A 97 -0.45 -2.08 -5.22
N THR A 98 -0.02 -3.11 -5.92
CA THR A 98 0.64 -2.99 -7.23
C THR A 98 -0.24 -3.55 -8.35
N ASP A 99 0.00 -3.11 -9.58
CA ASP A 99 -0.50 -3.82 -10.77
C ASP A 99 0.26 -5.15 -10.97
N ARG A 100 -0.33 -6.07 -11.74
CA ARG A 100 0.25 -7.40 -11.98
C ARG A 100 1.54 -7.34 -12.78
N ALA A 101 1.72 -6.33 -13.63
CA ALA A 101 2.93 -6.15 -14.41
C ALA A 101 4.07 -5.49 -13.61
N GLY A 102 3.82 -5.10 -12.36
CA GLY A 102 4.83 -4.48 -11.49
C GLY A 102 5.30 -3.12 -12.00
N LYS A 103 4.43 -2.33 -12.62
CA LYS A 103 4.77 -1.01 -13.18
C LYS A 103 4.58 0.12 -12.17
N TYR A 104 3.59 -0.01 -11.30
CA TYR A 104 3.14 1.00 -10.37
C TYR A 104 2.75 0.39 -9.03
N LEU A 105 2.97 1.18 -7.99
CA LEU A 105 2.37 1.01 -6.67
C LEU A 105 1.38 2.14 -6.44
N TYR A 106 0.24 1.80 -5.86
CA TYR A 106 -0.83 2.71 -5.44
C TYR A 106 -1.01 2.60 -3.92
N ALA A 107 -1.21 3.73 -3.25
CA ALA A 107 -1.41 3.77 -1.80
C ALA A 107 -2.52 4.74 -1.40
N ALA A 108 -3.28 4.38 -0.36
CA ALA A 108 -4.40 5.14 0.20
C ALA A 108 -4.03 5.83 1.52
N ASN A 109 -4.24 7.14 1.60
CA ASN A 109 -4.00 7.95 2.78
C ASN A 109 -5.34 8.35 3.43
N TYR A 110 -5.71 7.63 4.49
CA TYR A 110 -7.02 7.77 5.14
C TYR A 110 -7.25 9.16 5.75
N ARG A 111 -6.28 9.69 6.50
CA ARG A 111 -6.50 10.92 7.28
C ARG A 111 -6.57 12.16 6.40
N GLU A 112 -5.76 12.17 5.35
CA GLU A 112 -5.60 13.30 4.44
C GLU A 112 -6.58 13.25 3.26
N GLY A 113 -7.34 12.16 3.09
CA GLY A 113 -8.25 12.02 1.96
C GLY A 113 -7.52 12.01 0.62
N SER A 114 -6.37 11.35 0.56
CA SER A 114 -5.50 11.37 -0.63
C SER A 114 -5.03 9.99 -1.03
N ALA A 115 -4.51 9.87 -2.24
CA ALA A 115 -3.79 8.71 -2.73
C ALA A 115 -2.47 9.13 -3.37
N VAL A 116 -1.51 8.21 -3.38
CA VAL A 116 -0.25 8.38 -4.11
C VAL A 116 0.02 7.19 -5.01
N ALA A 117 0.65 7.43 -6.15
CA ALA A 117 1.18 6.39 -7.01
C ALA A 117 2.66 6.62 -7.33
N TYR A 118 3.41 5.53 -7.40
CA TYR A 118 4.84 5.51 -7.71
C TYR A 118 5.11 4.50 -8.82
N ALA A 119 5.94 4.87 -9.79
CA ALA A 119 6.47 3.91 -10.74
C ALA A 119 7.45 2.96 -10.05
N LEU A 120 7.44 1.69 -10.44
CA LEU A 120 8.35 0.67 -9.93
C LEU A 120 9.49 0.43 -10.93
N GLN A 121 10.70 0.22 -10.41
CA GLN A 121 11.84 -0.21 -11.21
C GLN A 121 11.77 -1.73 -11.46
N ALA A 122 12.62 -2.23 -12.35
CA ALA A 122 12.74 -3.67 -12.62
C ALA A 122 13.10 -4.49 -11.37
N ASP A 123 13.80 -3.89 -10.40
CA ASP A 123 14.11 -4.53 -9.12
C ASP A 123 12.95 -4.43 -8.11
N GLY A 124 11.83 -3.81 -8.46
CA GLY A 124 10.65 -3.61 -7.60
C GLY A 124 10.74 -2.42 -6.65
N SER A 125 11.82 -1.63 -6.68
CA SER A 125 11.96 -0.41 -5.86
C SER A 125 11.12 0.75 -6.40
N LEU A 126 10.76 1.70 -5.52
CA LEU A 126 9.95 2.87 -5.88
C LEU A 126 10.82 3.93 -6.61
N SER A 127 10.32 4.49 -7.71
CA SER A 127 11.05 5.44 -8.55
C SER A 127 10.24 6.68 -8.94
N GLY A 128 10.97 7.72 -9.36
CA GLY A 128 10.39 8.97 -9.82
C GLY A 128 9.73 9.80 -8.73
N GLU A 129 9.00 10.82 -9.17
CA GLU A 129 8.13 11.63 -8.32
C GLU A 129 6.78 10.93 -8.13
N ALA A 130 6.13 11.18 -6.99
CA ALA A 130 4.78 10.67 -6.75
C ALA A 130 3.78 11.34 -7.68
N ILE A 131 2.87 10.56 -8.24
CA ILE A 131 1.58 11.06 -8.71
C ILE A 131 0.71 11.20 -7.47
N ARG A 132 0.26 12.42 -7.18
CA ARG A 132 -0.53 12.73 -5.97
C ARG A 132 -1.97 13.04 -6.36
N LEU A 133 -2.92 12.37 -5.72
CA LEU A 133 -4.35 12.59 -5.89
C LEU A 133 -4.94 13.07 -4.57
N GLN A 134 -5.56 14.24 -4.60
CA GLN A 134 -6.26 14.79 -3.45
C GLN A 134 -7.76 14.73 -3.69
N HIS A 135 -8.50 14.12 -2.76
CA HIS A 135 -9.94 14.23 -2.72
C HIS A 135 -10.34 15.34 -1.74
N SER A 136 -11.49 15.97 -1.99
CA SER A 136 -12.11 16.94 -1.12
C SER A 136 -13.62 16.73 -1.12
N GLY A 137 -14.28 17.21 -0.07
CA GLY A 137 -15.70 17.01 0.16
C GLY A 137 -15.96 16.38 1.53
N ARG A 138 -17.22 16.05 1.79
CA ARG A 138 -17.72 15.46 3.04
C ARG A 138 -18.97 14.64 2.75
N GLY A 139 -19.28 13.69 3.63
CA GLY A 139 -20.48 12.85 3.60
C GLY A 139 -21.47 13.21 4.71
N PRO A 140 -22.59 12.46 4.81
CA PRO A 140 -23.63 12.72 5.80
C PRO A 140 -23.27 12.32 7.24
N HIS A 141 -22.33 11.39 7.45
CA HIS A 141 -21.98 10.92 8.80
C HIS A 141 -21.22 11.99 9.59
N PRO A 142 -21.69 12.40 10.78
CA PRO A 142 -21.26 13.63 11.44
C PRO A 142 -19.81 13.64 11.93
N THR A 143 -19.20 12.47 12.15
CA THR A 143 -17.86 12.33 12.76
C THR A 143 -16.91 11.38 12.05
N ARG A 144 -17.32 10.86 10.89
CA ARG A 144 -16.51 9.90 10.11
C ARG A 144 -16.35 10.33 8.66
N GLN A 145 -17.03 11.40 8.27
CA GLN A 145 -17.16 11.88 6.91
C GLN A 145 -17.15 13.41 6.90
N GLU A 146 -16.53 14.04 7.90
CA GLU A 146 -16.31 15.49 7.95
C GLU A 146 -15.38 15.99 6.84
N ALA A 147 -14.59 15.08 6.27
CA ALA A 147 -13.70 15.28 5.14
C ALA A 147 -13.60 13.99 4.30
N ALA A 148 -12.88 14.06 3.18
CA ALA A 148 -12.50 12.90 2.40
C ALA A 148 -11.58 11.94 3.21
N HIS A 149 -11.79 10.65 3.05
CA HIS A 149 -11.05 9.56 3.70
C HIS A 149 -10.81 8.39 2.74
N VAL A 150 -9.80 8.52 1.88
CA VAL A 150 -9.40 7.48 0.93
C VAL A 150 -8.88 6.26 1.69
N HIS A 151 -9.57 5.12 1.55
CA HIS A 151 -9.32 3.93 2.36
C HIS A 151 -8.80 2.74 1.53
N CYS A 152 -9.03 2.74 0.21
CA CYS A 152 -8.67 1.62 -0.64
C CYS A 152 -8.35 2.08 -2.06
N THR A 153 -7.35 1.47 -2.68
CA THR A 153 -6.98 1.66 -4.09
C THR A 153 -6.94 0.31 -4.78
N GLU A 154 -7.85 0.08 -5.73
CA GLU A 154 -8.07 -1.22 -6.34
C GLU A 154 -8.07 -1.16 -7.87
N LEU A 155 -7.68 -2.26 -8.49
CA LEU A 155 -7.60 -2.38 -9.94
C LEU A 155 -8.59 -3.46 -10.42
N PRO A 156 -9.35 -3.22 -11.49
CA PRO A 156 -10.13 -4.28 -12.13
C PRO A 156 -9.22 -5.31 -12.81
N PRO A 157 -9.75 -6.47 -13.22
CA PRO A 157 -9.00 -7.46 -14.00
C PRO A 157 -8.38 -6.95 -15.31
N ALA A 158 -8.84 -5.84 -15.87
CA ALA A 158 -8.22 -5.23 -17.05
C ALA A 158 -7.03 -4.30 -16.72
N GLU A 159 -6.93 -3.82 -15.47
CA GLU A 159 -5.88 -2.90 -14.98
C GLU A 159 -5.68 -1.62 -15.81
N ASP A 160 -6.70 -1.20 -16.56
CA ASP A 160 -6.75 0.05 -17.32
C ASP A 160 -7.34 1.22 -16.50
N LEU A 161 -7.98 0.89 -15.38
CA LEU A 161 -8.56 1.83 -14.42
C LEU A 161 -8.02 1.59 -13.01
N LEU A 162 -8.11 2.62 -12.18
CA LEU A 162 -7.88 2.61 -10.75
C LEU A 162 -9.14 3.09 -10.04
N TYR A 163 -9.69 2.24 -9.17
CA TYR A 163 -10.78 2.56 -8.26
C TYR A 163 -10.21 3.05 -6.93
N ILE A 164 -10.66 4.20 -6.49
CA ILE A 164 -10.27 4.79 -5.20
C ILE A 164 -11.53 4.92 -4.34
N VAL A 165 -11.64 4.06 -3.33
CA VAL A 165 -12.76 4.08 -2.39
C VAL A 165 -12.49 5.14 -1.34
N ASP A 166 -13.40 6.10 -1.26
CA ASP A 166 -13.36 7.19 -0.31
C ASP A 166 -14.49 7.04 0.71
N LEU A 167 -14.13 6.61 1.92
CA LEU A 167 -15.06 6.46 3.04
C LEU A 167 -15.72 7.80 3.38
N GLY A 168 -14.99 8.90 3.25
CA GLY A 168 -15.42 10.24 3.63
C GLY A 168 -16.46 10.83 2.68
N LEU A 169 -16.56 10.30 1.46
CA LEU A 169 -17.39 10.86 0.39
C LEU A 169 -18.56 9.97 -0.03
N ASP A 170 -18.70 8.77 0.55
CA ASP A 170 -19.63 7.73 0.06
C ASP A 170 -19.45 7.46 -1.45
N ALA A 171 -18.21 7.49 -1.93
CA ALA A 171 -17.91 7.44 -3.35
C ALA A 171 -16.76 6.48 -3.69
N VAL A 172 -16.84 5.89 -4.88
CA VAL A 172 -15.72 5.23 -5.55
C VAL A 172 -15.32 6.11 -6.71
N LYS A 173 -14.18 6.80 -6.59
CA LYS A 173 -13.64 7.61 -7.68
C LYS A 173 -12.86 6.73 -8.64
N VAL A 174 -12.98 7.02 -9.93
CA VAL A 174 -12.36 6.21 -10.99
C VAL A 174 -11.34 7.05 -11.75
N TYR A 175 -10.16 6.49 -11.95
CA TYR A 175 -9.07 7.12 -12.69
C TYR A 175 -8.57 6.16 -13.78
N ARG A 176 -8.15 6.68 -14.93
CA ARG A 176 -7.34 5.92 -15.89
C ARG A 176 -5.92 5.80 -15.37
N VAL A 177 -5.34 4.59 -15.45
CA VAL A 177 -3.93 4.37 -15.10
C VAL A 177 -3.01 5.10 -16.10
N PRO A 178 -1.77 5.44 -15.72
CA PRO A 178 -0.88 6.13 -16.64
C PRO A 178 -0.54 5.27 -17.86
N GLU A 179 -0.69 5.83 -19.06
CA GLU A 179 -0.19 5.23 -20.30
C GLU A 179 1.34 5.30 -20.37
N ALA A 180 1.96 4.45 -21.20
CA ALA A 180 3.40 4.45 -21.40
C ALA A 180 3.92 5.84 -21.80
N GLY A 181 4.87 6.37 -21.01
CA GLY A 181 5.44 7.70 -21.23
C GLY A 181 4.68 8.85 -20.56
N THR A 182 3.53 8.57 -19.94
CA THR A 182 2.78 9.56 -19.14
C THR A 182 2.98 9.32 -17.64
N ARG A 183 2.68 10.35 -16.83
CA ARG A 183 2.74 10.28 -15.36
C ARG A 183 1.50 10.90 -14.72
N ALA A 184 0.33 10.66 -15.31
CA ALA A 184 -0.92 11.21 -14.83
C ALA A 184 -1.96 10.12 -14.65
N LEU A 185 -2.60 10.12 -13.49
CA LEU A 185 -3.87 9.43 -13.27
C LEU A 185 -4.98 10.40 -13.68
N THR A 186 -5.72 10.06 -14.73
CA THR A 186 -6.75 10.96 -15.28
C THR A 186 -8.12 10.60 -14.73
N PRO A 187 -8.86 11.52 -14.09
CA PRO A 187 -10.22 11.22 -13.61
C PRO A 187 -11.11 10.75 -14.77
N VAL A 188 -11.89 9.71 -14.54
CA VAL A 188 -13.02 9.37 -15.42
C VAL A 188 -14.22 10.19 -14.95
N PRO A 189 -14.85 10.99 -15.83
CA PRO A 189 -16.01 11.78 -15.45
C PRO A 189 -17.13 10.92 -14.86
N GLU A 190 -17.74 11.41 -13.79
CA GLU A 190 -18.98 10.84 -13.27
C GLU A 190 -20.10 11.03 -14.31
N ALA A 191 -20.94 10.02 -14.48
CA ALA A 191 -22.05 10.02 -15.44
C ALA A 191 -23.25 10.83 -14.93
#